data_AF-A0A962CJU6-F1
#
_entry.id   AF-A0A962CJU6-F1
#
_cell.length_a   1.000
_cell.length_b   1.000
_cell.length_c   1.000
_cell.angle_alpha   90.00
_cell.angle_beta   90.00
_cell.angle_gamma   90.00
#
_symmetry.space_group_name_H-M   'P 1'
#
loop_
_entity.id
_entity.type
_entity.pdbx_description
1 polymer ?
#
loop_
_entity_poly.entity_id
_entity_poly.type
_entity_poly.pdbx_seq_one_letter_code
_entity_poly.pdbx_strand_id
1 'polypeptide(L)'
;FVVGQPGSVRVDATNLTGTDARLCGFIDFDQDGSFTPGIEVASVSVPSGSTNATFLLPFSKPLNTPSGPTFARFRLSTDSVGACAVAGLASNGEVEDYVVDVRRIDLGDLPDTGAGSGSGNYQTLIADGGPQHDIVPGLFMGASVDNEADGQPSVNADGDDAIGTPDDEDGVNLTDLDDIQAGPHTVRVTATNTTGNAARICGFIDLNADGDFSDAGESASVPVPNGSSNLQFPLVFGPVEPGSPLSSYARFRLSTASTPCSPAGAEADGEVEDYVVRFRPYDFGDLPDPAAGNASGDYNTRFADNGAAHGIVAGLHIGACVDDEDDGQPNATASGDDSGPSTFTSGTCAVPGDDEDGVQLRPIYNQGSPSTTPASVTNTTGSAATLCSFMDWNGDGDFDDANERTQQGVPSGTVNGNVTIDFGVVPAGNVPNPYARFRLSTQAGCSPTGVLADGEVEDYQVDSTGGAMSLGNLVWEDLDNNGQVDPGEPGIDGVPVNLYLDADDNG
;
A
#
# COMPACT_ATOMS: atom_id res chain seq x y z
N PHE A 1 -16.81 -28.48 -19.03
CA PHE A 1 -15.78 -27.69 -19.73
C PHE A 1 -15.69 -26.33 -19.08
N VAL A 2 -14.49 -25.80 -18.90
CA VAL A 2 -14.30 -24.38 -18.55
C VAL A 2 -14.09 -23.60 -19.84
N VAL A 3 -14.80 -22.48 -20.00
CA VAL A 3 -14.69 -21.59 -21.16
C VAL A 3 -13.28 -20.96 -21.22
N GLY A 4 -12.79 -20.58 -22.40
CA GLY A 4 -11.45 -19.99 -22.57
C GLY A 4 -10.27 -20.97 -22.44
N GLN A 5 -10.39 -22.02 -21.62
CA GLN A 5 -9.32 -23.00 -21.44
C GLN A 5 -9.24 -24.04 -22.56
N PRO A 6 -8.02 -24.45 -22.97
CA PRO A 6 -7.85 -25.57 -23.89
C PRO A 6 -8.50 -26.83 -23.31
N GLY A 7 -9.46 -27.40 -24.03
CA GLY A 7 -10.16 -28.61 -23.62
C GLY A 7 -10.05 -29.69 -24.69
N SER A 8 -9.58 -30.86 -24.31
CA SER A 8 -9.73 -32.06 -25.13
C SER A 8 -10.64 -33.07 -24.45
N VAL A 9 -11.58 -33.65 -25.19
CA VAL A 9 -12.32 -34.82 -24.71
C VAL A 9 -11.46 -36.05 -24.91
N ARG A 10 -11.22 -36.77 -23.81
CA ARG A 10 -10.54 -38.06 -23.81
C ARG A 10 -11.53 -39.15 -24.15
N VAL A 11 -11.31 -39.85 -25.27
CA VAL A 11 -12.15 -40.97 -25.70
C VAL A 11 -11.28 -42.21 -25.88
N ASP A 12 -11.61 -43.28 -25.17
CA ASP A 12 -10.97 -44.58 -25.36
C ASP A 12 -11.73 -45.36 -26.44
N ALA A 13 -11.04 -45.79 -27.50
CA ALA A 13 -11.66 -46.45 -28.65
C ALA A 13 -10.89 -47.70 -29.09
N THR A 14 -11.63 -48.66 -29.65
CA THR A 14 -11.09 -49.89 -30.25
C THR A 14 -11.46 -49.94 -31.74
N ASN A 15 -10.49 -50.20 -32.61
CA ASN A 15 -10.72 -50.39 -34.03
C ASN A 15 -9.93 -51.60 -34.53
N LEU A 16 -10.62 -52.74 -34.68
CA LEU A 16 -10.05 -53.98 -35.22
C LEU A 16 -10.61 -54.33 -36.61
N THR A 17 -11.17 -53.34 -37.32
CA THR A 17 -11.94 -53.55 -38.55
C THR A 17 -11.07 -53.84 -39.80
N GLY A 18 -9.75 -53.69 -39.69
CA GLY A 18 -8.82 -53.79 -40.83
C GLY A 18 -8.66 -52.52 -41.65
N THR A 19 -9.43 -51.46 -41.34
CA THR A 19 -9.30 -50.11 -41.93
C THR A 19 -9.28 -49.05 -40.83
N ASP A 20 -8.69 -47.88 -41.10
CA ASP A 20 -8.73 -46.76 -40.15
C ASP A 20 -10.17 -46.25 -40.00
N ALA A 21 -10.55 -45.93 -38.77
CA ALA A 21 -11.83 -45.32 -38.43
C ALA A 21 -11.65 -43.83 -38.14
N ARG A 22 -12.75 -43.09 -38.09
CA ARG A 22 -12.80 -41.70 -37.67
C ARG A 22 -13.67 -41.59 -36.44
N LEU A 23 -13.13 -40.99 -35.39
CA LEU A 23 -13.87 -40.57 -34.21
C LEU A 23 -14.20 -39.08 -34.35
N CYS A 24 -15.47 -38.73 -34.25
CA CYS A 24 -15.97 -37.37 -34.35
C CYS A 24 -16.78 -37.03 -33.09
N GLY A 25 -16.51 -35.90 -32.48
CA GLY A 25 -17.28 -35.34 -31.36
C GLY A 25 -18.02 -34.09 -31.80
N PHE A 26 -19.21 -33.89 -31.25
CA PHE A 26 -20.11 -32.78 -31.49
C PHE A 26 -20.54 -32.22 -30.14
N ILE A 27 -20.39 -30.92 -29.90
CA ILE A 27 -20.79 -30.27 -28.63
C ILE A 27 -21.43 -28.93 -28.97
N ASP A 28 -22.69 -28.75 -28.55
CA ASP A 28 -23.52 -27.56 -28.82
C ASP A 28 -23.16 -26.45 -27.81
N PHE A 29 -22.06 -25.74 -28.04
CA PHE A 29 -21.55 -24.79 -27.07
C PHE A 29 -22.47 -23.57 -26.96
N ASP A 30 -23.03 -23.09 -28.07
CA ASP A 30 -23.89 -21.89 -28.08
C ASP A 30 -25.36 -22.17 -27.74
N GLN A 31 -25.74 -23.45 -27.56
CA GLN A 31 -27.08 -23.92 -27.20
C GLN A 31 -28.14 -23.55 -28.25
N ASP A 32 -27.75 -23.41 -29.51
CA ASP A 32 -28.67 -23.11 -30.62
C ASP A 32 -29.34 -24.36 -31.20
N GLY A 33 -28.91 -25.56 -30.79
CA GLY A 33 -29.41 -26.85 -31.25
C GLY A 33 -28.82 -27.33 -32.59
N SER A 34 -27.79 -26.66 -33.09
CA SER A 34 -26.97 -27.00 -34.26
C SER A 34 -25.58 -27.44 -33.82
N PHE A 35 -24.77 -27.90 -34.78
CA PHE A 35 -23.34 -28.15 -34.56
C PHE A 35 -22.55 -27.55 -35.72
N THR A 36 -22.06 -26.34 -35.51
CA THR A 36 -21.30 -25.56 -36.48
C THR A 36 -19.93 -26.20 -36.76
N PRO A 37 -19.65 -26.63 -38.00
CA PRO A 37 -18.37 -27.26 -38.33
C PRO A 37 -17.17 -26.35 -38.02
N GLY A 38 -16.20 -26.87 -37.28
CA GLY A 38 -14.94 -26.19 -36.95
C GLY A 38 -14.89 -25.50 -35.58
N ILE A 39 -16.03 -25.24 -34.95
CA ILE A 39 -16.12 -24.74 -33.56
C ILE A 39 -16.66 -25.84 -32.64
N GLU A 40 -17.75 -26.47 -33.08
CA GLU A 40 -18.54 -27.43 -32.28
C GLU A 40 -18.31 -28.88 -32.70
N VAL A 41 -17.43 -29.10 -33.68
CA VAL A 41 -17.12 -30.42 -34.23
C VAL A 41 -15.62 -30.64 -34.24
N ALA A 42 -15.18 -31.69 -33.54
CA ALA A 42 -13.80 -32.12 -33.51
C ALA A 42 -13.70 -33.56 -34.04
N SER A 43 -12.58 -33.92 -34.67
CA SER A 43 -12.38 -35.30 -35.09
C SER A 43 -10.92 -35.71 -35.18
N VAL A 44 -10.69 -37.02 -34.99
CA VAL A 44 -9.37 -37.65 -35.06
C VAL A 44 -9.48 -39.02 -35.73
N SER A 45 -8.42 -39.45 -36.41
CA SER A 45 -8.35 -40.80 -36.96
C SER A 45 -8.03 -41.81 -35.86
N VAL A 46 -8.71 -42.95 -35.90
CA VAL A 46 -8.50 -44.11 -35.01
C VAL A 46 -7.91 -45.24 -35.85
N PRO A 47 -6.57 -45.45 -35.82
CA PRO A 47 -5.91 -46.42 -36.69
C PRO A 47 -6.41 -47.84 -36.48
N SER A 48 -6.41 -48.64 -37.55
CA SER A 48 -6.70 -50.07 -37.42
C SER A 48 -5.68 -50.78 -36.52
N GLY A 49 -6.15 -51.73 -35.71
CA GLY A 49 -5.38 -52.41 -34.68
C GLY A 49 -5.37 -51.71 -33.31
N SER A 50 -5.96 -50.50 -33.20
CA SER A 50 -6.11 -49.82 -31.91
C SER A 50 -6.98 -50.66 -30.97
N THR A 51 -6.50 -50.91 -29.76
CA THR A 51 -7.22 -51.69 -28.74
C THR A 51 -7.30 -50.88 -27.46
N ASN A 52 -8.50 -50.40 -27.13
CA ASN A 52 -8.77 -49.51 -26.00
C ASN A 52 -7.75 -48.35 -25.88
N ALA A 53 -7.39 -47.79 -27.02
CA ALA A 53 -6.41 -46.71 -27.11
C ALA A 53 -7.09 -45.37 -26.87
N THR A 54 -6.38 -44.44 -26.23
CA THR A 54 -6.89 -43.12 -25.91
C THR A 54 -6.67 -42.14 -27.05
N PHE A 55 -7.72 -41.41 -27.40
CA PHE A 55 -7.70 -40.33 -28.39
C PHE A 55 -8.18 -39.03 -27.76
N LEU A 56 -7.59 -37.91 -28.16
CA LEU A 56 -7.94 -36.57 -27.69
C LEU A 56 -8.66 -35.83 -28.82
N LEU A 57 -9.90 -35.40 -28.57
CA LEU A 57 -10.67 -34.54 -29.45
C LEU A 57 -10.53 -33.08 -28.99
N PRO A 58 -9.78 -32.22 -29.70
CA PRO A 58 -9.60 -30.83 -29.30
C PRO A 58 -10.85 -30.00 -29.64
N PHE A 59 -11.37 -29.28 -28.66
CA PHE A 59 -12.43 -28.28 -28.86
C PHE A 59 -11.93 -26.90 -28.45
N SER A 60 -12.16 -25.90 -29.32
CA SER A 60 -11.98 -24.47 -29.02
C SER A 60 -13.30 -23.89 -28.56
N LYS A 61 -13.32 -23.24 -27.39
CA LYS A 61 -14.55 -22.75 -26.74
C LYS A 61 -14.55 -21.22 -26.77
N PRO A 62 -15.51 -20.57 -27.43
CA PRO A 62 -15.65 -19.12 -27.39
C PRO A 62 -15.85 -18.60 -25.95
N LEU A 63 -15.28 -17.45 -25.58
CA LEU A 63 -15.43 -16.85 -24.24
C LEU A 63 -16.88 -16.52 -23.88
N ASN A 64 -17.73 -16.28 -24.87
CA ASN A 64 -19.15 -15.97 -24.70
C ASN A 64 -20.05 -17.22 -24.65
N THR A 65 -19.49 -18.42 -24.46
CA THR A 65 -20.26 -19.67 -24.36
C THR A 65 -21.17 -19.62 -23.14
N PRO A 66 -22.50 -19.80 -23.26
CA PRO A 66 -23.39 -19.84 -22.10
C PRO A 66 -22.99 -20.92 -21.09
N SER A 67 -23.02 -20.60 -19.80
CA SER A 67 -22.81 -21.59 -18.73
C SER A 67 -24.02 -22.51 -18.57
N GLY A 68 -23.79 -23.69 -17.99
CA GLY A 68 -24.81 -24.70 -17.72
C GLY A 68 -24.73 -25.92 -18.64
N PRO A 69 -25.74 -26.80 -18.58
CA PRO A 69 -25.74 -28.06 -19.31
C PRO A 69 -25.93 -27.84 -20.81
N THR A 70 -25.11 -28.50 -21.60
CA THR A 70 -25.29 -28.72 -23.03
C THR A 70 -25.21 -30.22 -23.37
N PHE A 71 -25.35 -30.57 -24.64
CA PHE A 71 -25.35 -31.94 -25.13
C PHE A 71 -24.13 -32.19 -26.01
N ALA A 72 -23.53 -33.36 -25.83
CA ALA A 72 -22.44 -33.86 -26.64
C ALA A 72 -22.82 -35.17 -27.31
N ARG A 73 -22.34 -35.37 -28.54
CA ARG A 73 -22.43 -36.63 -29.27
C ARG A 73 -21.06 -37.06 -29.73
N PHE A 74 -20.75 -38.35 -29.63
CA PHE A 74 -19.54 -38.94 -30.18
C PHE A 74 -19.92 -40.06 -31.15
N ARG A 75 -19.31 -40.05 -32.33
CA ARG A 75 -19.53 -41.05 -33.38
C ARG A 75 -18.19 -41.64 -33.81
N LEU A 76 -18.09 -42.96 -33.83
CA LEU A 76 -16.94 -43.70 -34.36
C LEU A 76 -17.41 -44.53 -35.55
N SER A 77 -16.76 -44.43 -36.71
CA SER A 77 -17.09 -45.28 -37.88
C SER A 77 -15.90 -45.39 -38.84
N THR A 78 -15.86 -46.45 -39.66
CA THR A 78 -14.91 -46.54 -40.79
C THR A 78 -15.36 -45.74 -42.01
N ASP A 79 -16.56 -45.15 -41.98
CA ASP A 79 -17.06 -44.31 -43.07
C ASP A 79 -16.34 -42.95 -43.08
N SER A 80 -15.65 -42.64 -44.18
CA SER A 80 -14.94 -41.36 -44.33
C SER A 80 -15.86 -40.14 -44.42
N VAL A 81 -17.12 -40.31 -44.83
CA VAL A 81 -18.11 -39.23 -44.96
C VAL A 81 -19.18 -39.28 -43.85
N GLY A 82 -19.56 -40.48 -43.39
CA GLY A 82 -20.63 -40.68 -42.42
C GLY A 82 -20.22 -40.51 -40.95
N ALA A 83 -18.95 -40.71 -40.62
CA ALA A 83 -18.47 -40.65 -39.23
C ALA A 83 -18.63 -39.25 -38.62
N CYS A 84 -18.40 -38.18 -39.40
CA CYS A 84 -18.49 -36.80 -38.92
C CYS A 84 -19.77 -36.08 -39.36
N ALA A 85 -20.78 -36.81 -39.86
CA ALA A 85 -22.11 -36.23 -40.01
C ALA A 85 -22.79 -36.17 -38.63
N VAL A 86 -23.44 -35.05 -38.30
CA VAL A 86 -24.19 -34.88 -37.03
C VAL A 86 -25.30 -35.94 -36.88
N ALA A 87 -25.92 -36.28 -38.02
CA ALA A 87 -27.02 -37.23 -38.12
C ALA A 87 -26.87 -38.12 -39.36
N GLY A 88 -27.75 -39.13 -39.48
CA GLY A 88 -27.78 -40.05 -40.61
C GLY A 88 -27.06 -41.37 -40.36
N LEU A 89 -27.30 -42.34 -41.25
CA LEU A 89 -26.83 -43.71 -41.11
C LEU A 89 -25.34 -43.82 -41.50
N ALA A 90 -24.55 -44.45 -40.64
CA ALA A 90 -23.21 -44.94 -40.96
C ALA A 90 -23.27 -46.46 -41.20
N SER A 91 -22.37 -46.99 -42.01
CA SER A 91 -22.33 -48.41 -42.37
C SER A 91 -21.98 -49.33 -41.20
N ASN A 92 -21.28 -48.79 -40.19
CA ASN A 92 -20.89 -49.45 -38.95
C ASN A 92 -20.56 -48.42 -37.87
N GLY A 93 -20.18 -48.90 -36.69
CA GLY A 93 -19.61 -48.08 -35.62
C GLY A 93 -20.50 -47.92 -34.40
N GLU A 94 -20.27 -46.86 -33.64
CA GLU A 94 -20.90 -46.57 -32.35
C GLU A 94 -21.28 -45.08 -32.24
N VAL A 95 -22.34 -44.80 -31.47
CA VAL A 95 -22.78 -43.45 -31.13
C VAL A 95 -23.05 -43.38 -29.63
N GLU A 96 -22.45 -42.41 -28.96
CA GLU A 96 -22.66 -42.12 -27.54
C GLU A 96 -23.12 -40.66 -27.38
N ASP A 97 -24.12 -40.44 -26.53
CA ASP A 97 -24.69 -39.13 -26.24
C ASP A 97 -24.51 -38.80 -24.75
N TYR A 98 -24.12 -37.57 -24.43
CA TYR A 98 -23.85 -37.11 -23.07
C TYR A 98 -24.46 -35.74 -22.82
N VAL A 99 -24.79 -35.47 -21.55
CA VAL A 99 -24.93 -34.10 -21.05
C VAL A 99 -23.55 -33.66 -20.58
N VAL A 100 -23.15 -32.43 -20.91
CA VAL A 100 -21.90 -31.85 -20.45
C VAL A 100 -22.15 -30.45 -19.94
N ASP A 101 -21.59 -30.12 -18.78
CA ASP A 101 -21.70 -28.78 -18.21
C ASP A 101 -20.60 -27.87 -18.73
N VAL A 102 -20.97 -26.66 -19.14
CA VAL A 102 -20.07 -25.55 -19.41
C VAL A 102 -20.02 -24.65 -18.18
N ARG A 103 -18.82 -24.36 -17.72
CA ARG A 103 -18.51 -23.47 -16.60
C ARG A 103 -17.83 -22.23 -17.16
N ARG A 104 -18.28 -21.07 -16.71
CA ARG A 104 -17.53 -19.83 -16.84
C ARG A 104 -16.91 -19.58 -15.47
N ILE A 105 -15.62 -19.29 -15.47
CA ILE A 105 -14.91 -18.98 -14.25
C ILE A 105 -14.48 -17.53 -14.33
N ASP A 106 -14.47 -16.96 -13.15
CA ASP A 106 -13.97 -15.64 -12.84
C ASP A 106 -12.68 -15.83 -12.02
N LEU A 107 -11.67 -15.02 -12.33
CA LEU A 107 -10.31 -15.05 -11.83
C LEU A 107 -9.88 -13.63 -11.45
N GLY A 108 -8.69 -13.51 -10.88
CA GLY A 108 -8.11 -12.21 -10.60
C GLY A 108 -7.02 -11.83 -11.59
N ASP A 109 -6.39 -10.71 -11.28
CA ASP A 109 -5.48 -10.00 -12.17
C ASP A 109 -4.30 -9.34 -11.42
N LEU A 110 -4.17 -9.57 -10.10
CA LEU A 110 -2.97 -9.14 -9.34
C LEU A 110 -1.68 -9.66 -9.98
N PRO A 111 -0.52 -8.99 -9.76
CA PRO A 111 0.75 -9.41 -10.32
C PRO A 111 1.08 -10.88 -9.99
N ASP A 112 1.52 -11.62 -11.00
CA ASP A 112 2.04 -12.99 -10.87
C ASP A 112 3.31 -13.11 -11.72
N THR A 113 4.46 -13.01 -11.05
CA THR A 113 5.78 -12.99 -11.69
C THR A 113 6.48 -14.34 -11.65
N GLY A 114 5.94 -15.31 -10.91
CA GLY A 114 6.50 -16.65 -10.76
C GLY A 114 5.76 -17.49 -9.71
N ALA A 115 6.20 -18.74 -9.53
CA ALA A 115 5.50 -19.66 -8.62
C ALA A 115 5.65 -19.28 -7.14
N GLY A 116 4.56 -19.31 -6.39
CA GLY A 116 4.47 -18.97 -4.98
C GLY A 116 4.13 -17.50 -4.73
N SER A 117 4.21 -17.05 -3.48
CA SER A 117 4.01 -15.66 -3.10
C SER A 117 5.33 -14.95 -2.79
N GLY A 118 5.32 -13.62 -2.83
CA GLY A 118 6.43 -12.74 -2.45
C GLY A 118 6.24 -11.34 -3.03
N SER A 119 6.96 -10.34 -2.55
CA SER A 119 6.72 -8.93 -2.91
C SER A 119 6.53 -8.73 -4.43
N GLY A 120 5.35 -8.23 -4.81
CA GLY A 120 4.91 -8.09 -6.21
C GLY A 120 4.50 -9.39 -6.92
N ASN A 121 4.08 -10.42 -6.18
CA ASN A 121 3.70 -11.75 -6.69
C ASN A 121 2.60 -12.40 -5.82
N TYR A 122 1.35 -12.42 -6.31
CA TYR A 122 0.13 -12.72 -5.54
C TYR A 122 -0.66 -13.93 -6.04
N GLN A 123 0.02 -14.84 -6.76
CA GLN A 123 -0.54 -16.14 -7.16
C GLN A 123 -1.89 -15.96 -7.88
N THR A 124 -1.85 -15.45 -9.11
CA THR A 124 -3.04 -15.08 -9.87
C THR A 124 -3.33 -16.11 -10.97
N LEU A 125 -2.29 -16.67 -11.58
CA LEU A 125 -2.42 -17.70 -12.60
C LEU A 125 -2.92 -19.01 -11.98
N ILE A 126 -3.73 -19.75 -12.75
CA ILE A 126 -4.27 -21.05 -12.33
C ILE A 126 -3.14 -22.06 -12.08
N ALA A 127 -2.06 -21.96 -12.87
CA ALA A 127 -0.88 -22.81 -12.72
C ALA A 127 -0.19 -22.61 -11.36
N ASP A 128 -0.36 -21.45 -10.73
CA ASP A 128 0.16 -21.13 -9.38
C ASP A 128 -0.91 -21.18 -8.28
N GLY A 129 -2.09 -21.71 -8.62
CA GLY A 129 -3.18 -21.90 -7.68
C GLY A 129 -4.00 -20.63 -7.42
N GLY A 130 -4.08 -19.72 -8.40
CA GLY A 130 -4.83 -18.48 -8.25
C GLY A 130 -6.33 -18.63 -7.97
N PRO A 131 -6.96 -17.54 -7.51
CA PRO A 131 -8.37 -17.51 -7.12
C PRO A 131 -9.23 -17.81 -8.33
N GLN A 132 -10.25 -18.65 -8.13
CA GLN A 132 -11.14 -19.10 -9.21
C GLN A 132 -12.54 -19.26 -8.65
N HIS A 133 -13.54 -18.69 -9.32
CA HIS A 133 -14.93 -18.81 -8.92
C HIS A 133 -15.79 -19.21 -10.11
N ASP A 134 -16.70 -20.17 -9.94
CA ASP A 134 -17.72 -20.40 -10.98
C ASP A 134 -18.77 -19.28 -10.97
N ILE A 135 -18.98 -18.66 -12.12
CA ILE A 135 -19.98 -17.60 -12.23
C ILE A 135 -21.37 -18.22 -12.22
N VAL A 136 -22.17 -17.84 -11.21
CA VAL A 136 -23.55 -18.31 -11.03
C VAL A 136 -24.53 -17.14 -11.06
N PRO A 137 -25.74 -17.33 -11.62
CA PRO A 137 -26.72 -16.25 -11.68
C PRO A 137 -27.07 -15.68 -10.31
N GLY A 138 -26.93 -14.37 -10.16
CA GLY A 138 -27.35 -13.63 -8.98
C GLY A 138 -26.36 -13.65 -7.81
N LEU A 139 -25.08 -13.94 -8.07
CA LEU A 139 -24.00 -13.77 -7.10
C LEU A 139 -22.89 -12.98 -7.78
N PHE A 140 -22.76 -11.71 -7.41
CA PHE A 140 -21.72 -10.83 -7.95
C PHE A 140 -21.49 -9.62 -7.04
N MET A 141 -20.31 -9.02 -7.12
CA MET A 141 -19.98 -7.70 -6.57
C MET A 141 -20.29 -6.64 -7.64
N GLY A 142 -20.61 -5.42 -7.19
CA GLY A 142 -20.91 -4.32 -8.11
C GLY A 142 -22.08 -4.56 -9.08
N ALA A 143 -21.87 -4.30 -10.37
CA ALA A 143 -22.91 -4.30 -11.41
C ALA A 143 -22.92 -5.53 -12.33
N SER A 144 -21.76 -6.12 -12.59
CA SER A 144 -21.58 -7.29 -13.45
C SER A 144 -20.41 -8.15 -12.97
N VAL A 145 -20.32 -9.34 -13.55
CA VAL A 145 -19.18 -10.25 -13.42
C VAL A 145 -18.85 -10.76 -14.81
N ASP A 146 -17.58 -10.80 -15.16
CA ASP A 146 -17.09 -11.23 -16.45
C ASP A 146 -16.40 -12.61 -16.37
N ASN A 147 -15.67 -13.08 -17.38
CA ASN A 147 -15.10 -14.42 -17.33
C ASN A 147 -13.79 -14.58 -18.13
N GLU A 148 -12.83 -15.29 -17.54
CA GLU A 148 -11.49 -15.42 -18.10
C GLU A 148 -11.12 -16.89 -18.35
N ALA A 149 -10.07 -17.06 -19.17
CA ALA A 149 -9.50 -18.38 -19.44
C ALA A 149 -8.48 -18.79 -18.35
N ASP A 150 -7.77 -17.81 -17.83
CA ASP A 150 -6.70 -17.86 -16.83
C ASP A 150 -6.62 -16.45 -16.23
N GLY A 151 -5.93 -16.30 -15.10
CA GLY A 151 -5.76 -14.98 -14.49
C GLY A 151 -5.01 -14.03 -15.43
N GLN A 152 -5.27 -12.73 -15.31
CA GLN A 152 -4.70 -11.69 -16.18
C GLN A 152 -3.70 -10.81 -15.42
N PRO A 153 -2.58 -11.34 -14.90
CA PRO A 153 -1.70 -10.59 -14.02
C PRO A 153 -1.18 -9.30 -14.66
N SER A 154 -1.42 -8.19 -13.96
CA SER A 154 -1.01 -6.84 -14.36
C SER A 154 -0.37 -6.13 -13.16
N VAL A 155 0.41 -5.07 -13.41
CA VAL A 155 1.00 -4.25 -12.32
C VAL A 155 0.00 -3.25 -11.74
N ASN A 156 -1.10 -2.99 -12.43
CA ASN A 156 -2.09 -2.01 -12.03
C ASN A 156 -3.37 -2.64 -11.49
N ALA A 157 -3.45 -3.98 -11.47
CA ALA A 157 -4.72 -4.69 -11.32
C ALA A 157 -5.77 -4.18 -12.35
N ASP A 158 -5.39 -4.14 -13.64
CA ASP A 158 -6.21 -3.72 -14.79
C ASP A 158 -6.20 -4.70 -16.01
N GLY A 159 -5.84 -5.97 -15.78
CA GLY A 159 -5.48 -6.93 -16.81
C GLY A 159 -6.66 -7.53 -17.58
N ASP A 160 -7.79 -7.72 -16.92
CA ASP A 160 -9.08 -8.17 -17.45
C ASP A 160 -10.01 -7.01 -17.83
N ASP A 161 -9.79 -5.78 -17.36
CA ASP A 161 -10.60 -4.59 -17.67
C ASP A 161 -10.78 -4.36 -19.19
N ALA A 162 -9.74 -4.71 -19.96
CA ALA A 162 -9.71 -4.56 -21.41
C ALA A 162 -10.33 -5.74 -22.18
N ILE A 163 -10.59 -6.87 -21.50
CA ILE A 163 -11.03 -8.15 -22.07
C ILE A 163 -12.30 -8.68 -21.37
N GLY A 164 -13.30 -7.83 -21.12
CA GLY A 164 -14.56 -8.40 -20.62
C GLY A 164 -15.79 -7.50 -20.54
N THR A 165 -15.65 -6.20 -20.87
CA THR A 165 -16.69 -5.16 -20.89
C THR A 165 -18.16 -5.62 -20.69
N PRO A 166 -18.80 -5.20 -19.57
CA PRO A 166 -18.31 -4.24 -18.58
C PRO A 166 -17.29 -4.87 -17.62
N ASP A 167 -16.23 -4.09 -17.36
CA ASP A 167 -15.32 -4.14 -16.21
C ASP A 167 -16.08 -4.52 -14.92
N ASP A 168 -15.65 -5.58 -14.24
CA ASP A 168 -16.26 -6.07 -13.00
C ASP A 168 -15.55 -5.63 -11.71
N GLU A 169 -14.47 -4.86 -11.81
CA GLU A 169 -13.81 -4.11 -10.73
C GLU A 169 -14.64 -2.90 -10.24
N ASP A 170 -15.96 -3.08 -10.09
CA ASP A 170 -16.91 -2.04 -9.74
C ASP A 170 -17.68 -2.30 -8.42
N GLY A 171 -17.36 -3.40 -7.72
CA GLY A 171 -17.89 -3.73 -6.42
C GLY A 171 -17.27 -2.97 -5.26
N VAL A 172 -15.97 -2.64 -5.31
CA VAL A 172 -15.29 -1.95 -4.21
C VAL A 172 -15.37 -0.44 -4.35
N ASN A 173 -15.61 0.25 -3.23
CA ASN A 173 -15.52 1.70 -3.21
C ASN A 173 -14.05 2.15 -3.24
N LEU A 174 -13.57 2.58 -4.41
CA LEU A 174 -12.18 2.98 -4.63
C LEU A 174 -11.67 4.09 -3.69
N THR A 175 -12.56 4.95 -3.15
CA THR A 175 -12.12 5.96 -2.17
C THR A 175 -11.72 5.36 -0.83
N ASP A 176 -12.11 4.12 -0.56
CA ASP A 176 -11.74 3.39 0.65
C ASP A 176 -10.40 2.63 0.46
N LEU A 177 -9.87 2.57 -0.77
CA LEU A 177 -8.58 1.97 -1.13
C LEU A 177 -7.49 3.02 -1.45
N ASP A 178 -7.86 4.30 -1.40
CA ASP A 178 -6.97 5.44 -1.61
C ASP A 178 -6.66 6.08 -0.26
N ASP A 179 -5.42 6.52 -0.07
CA ASP A 179 -5.00 7.26 1.13
C ASP A 179 -5.28 6.48 2.44
N ILE A 180 -4.98 5.18 2.45
CA ILE A 180 -5.16 4.33 3.65
C ILE A 180 -4.14 4.75 4.72
N GLN A 181 -4.62 4.97 5.94
CA GLN A 181 -3.87 5.55 7.05
C GLN A 181 -3.49 4.51 8.11
N ALA A 182 -2.73 4.96 9.10
CA ALA A 182 -2.44 4.23 10.31
C ALA A 182 -3.73 4.08 11.14
N GLY A 183 -4.12 2.84 11.36
CA GLY A 183 -5.28 2.46 12.15
C GLY A 183 -6.28 1.60 11.36
N PRO A 184 -7.24 0.96 12.06
CA PRO A 184 -8.25 0.16 11.39
C PRO A 184 -9.08 1.01 10.43
N HIS A 185 -9.13 0.60 9.16
CA HIS A 185 -9.90 1.29 8.13
C HIS A 185 -11.05 0.39 7.62
N THR A 186 -12.06 1.02 7.02
CA THR A 186 -13.23 0.31 6.51
C THR A 186 -13.28 0.40 4.99
N VAL A 187 -13.33 -0.75 4.32
CA VAL A 187 -13.58 -0.85 2.88
C VAL A 187 -15.02 -1.29 2.64
N ARG A 188 -15.75 -0.52 1.85
CA ARG A 188 -17.14 -0.84 1.48
C ARG A 188 -17.16 -1.59 0.16
N VAL A 189 -17.79 -2.76 0.18
CA VAL A 189 -18.00 -3.59 -1.01
C VAL A 189 -19.49 -3.72 -1.28
N THR A 190 -19.90 -3.47 -2.52
CA THR A 190 -21.27 -3.59 -2.99
C THR A 190 -21.48 -4.99 -3.55
N ALA A 191 -22.52 -5.71 -3.12
CA ALA A 191 -22.77 -7.06 -3.62
C ALA A 191 -24.26 -7.40 -3.77
N THR A 192 -24.50 -8.37 -4.64
CA THR A 192 -25.79 -9.02 -4.90
C THR A 192 -25.69 -10.51 -4.58
N ASN A 193 -26.66 -11.03 -3.83
CA ASN A 193 -26.82 -12.45 -3.59
C ASN A 193 -28.30 -12.84 -3.62
N THR A 194 -28.73 -13.48 -4.70
CA THR A 194 -30.07 -14.04 -4.90
C THR A 194 -30.04 -15.55 -5.16
N THR A 195 -28.97 -16.23 -4.77
CA THR A 195 -28.71 -17.65 -5.07
C THR A 195 -29.62 -18.62 -4.32
N GLY A 196 -30.30 -18.15 -3.27
CA GLY A 196 -31.02 -18.99 -2.32
C GLY A 196 -30.18 -19.41 -1.10
N ASN A 197 -28.86 -19.23 -1.14
CA ASN A 197 -27.94 -19.54 -0.05
C ASN A 197 -27.30 -18.27 0.51
N ALA A 198 -26.83 -18.30 1.76
CA ALA A 198 -25.99 -17.22 2.28
C ALA A 198 -24.62 -17.27 1.59
N ALA A 199 -24.06 -16.10 1.31
CA ALA A 199 -22.71 -15.93 0.79
C ALA A 199 -21.85 -15.15 1.80
N ARG A 200 -20.59 -14.93 1.45
CA ARG A 200 -19.65 -14.08 2.18
C ARG A 200 -18.77 -13.33 1.20
N ILE A 201 -18.42 -12.10 1.55
CA ILE A 201 -17.28 -11.40 0.95
C ILE A 201 -16.08 -11.65 1.87
N CYS A 202 -14.97 -12.05 1.28
CA CYS A 202 -13.65 -12.10 1.90
C CYS A 202 -12.80 -11.03 1.22
N GLY A 203 -12.23 -10.11 1.97
CA GLY A 203 -11.27 -9.14 1.45
C GLY A 203 -9.88 -9.42 2.02
N PHE A 204 -8.87 -9.15 1.21
CA PHE A 204 -7.46 -9.30 1.51
C PHE A 204 -6.75 -8.03 1.07
N ILE A 205 -5.93 -7.43 1.93
CA ILE A 205 -5.08 -6.26 1.61
C ILE A 205 -3.70 -6.58 2.16
N ASP A 206 -2.70 -6.56 1.31
CA ASP A 206 -1.30 -6.72 1.71
C ASP A 206 -0.83 -5.39 2.31
N LEU A 207 -0.97 -5.27 3.63
CA LEU A 207 -0.79 -4.02 4.36
C LEU A 207 0.68 -3.69 4.59
N ASN A 208 1.57 -4.69 4.45
CA ASN A 208 3.02 -4.56 4.65
C ASN A 208 3.83 -4.67 3.33
N ALA A 209 3.16 -4.94 2.21
CA ALA A 209 3.70 -5.15 0.86
C ALA A 209 4.74 -6.29 0.73
N ASP A 210 4.65 -7.32 1.58
CA ASP A 210 5.55 -8.47 1.56
C ASP A 210 5.17 -9.52 0.49
N GLY A 211 4.01 -9.33 -0.15
CA GLY A 211 3.50 -10.16 -1.23
C GLY A 211 2.62 -11.32 -0.80
N ASP A 212 2.17 -11.35 0.45
CA ASP A 212 1.09 -12.22 0.87
C ASP A 212 -0.02 -11.49 1.64
N PHE A 213 -0.94 -12.24 2.24
CA PHE A 213 -2.13 -11.72 2.93
C PHE A 213 -2.33 -12.43 4.28
N SER A 214 -1.25 -12.96 4.85
CA SER A 214 -1.28 -13.88 5.99
C SER A 214 -1.17 -13.18 7.34
N ASP A 215 -0.88 -11.87 7.34
CA ASP A 215 -0.67 -11.13 8.57
C ASP A 215 -1.97 -10.72 9.26
N ALA A 216 -1.82 -10.37 10.53
CA ALA A 216 -2.93 -9.96 11.37
C ALA A 216 -3.50 -8.62 10.89
N GLY A 217 -4.75 -8.65 10.42
CA GLY A 217 -5.46 -7.46 9.95
C GLY A 217 -5.53 -7.32 8.43
N GLU A 218 -4.81 -8.14 7.68
CA GLU A 218 -4.82 -8.15 6.21
C GLU A 218 -6.03 -8.84 5.61
N SER A 219 -6.75 -9.64 6.39
CA SER A 219 -7.96 -10.30 5.93
C SER A 219 -9.18 -9.94 6.76
N ALA A 220 -10.30 -9.73 6.07
CA ALA A 220 -11.60 -9.45 6.67
C ALA A 220 -12.69 -10.26 5.95
N SER A 221 -13.79 -10.54 6.64
CA SER A 221 -14.95 -11.17 5.98
C SER A 221 -16.27 -10.71 6.57
N VAL A 222 -17.30 -10.70 5.73
CA VAL A 222 -18.66 -10.28 6.10
C VAL A 222 -19.68 -11.16 5.39
N PRO A 223 -20.74 -11.63 6.09
CA PRO A 223 -21.80 -12.40 5.44
C PRO A 223 -22.65 -11.54 4.52
N VAL A 224 -23.01 -12.09 3.37
CA VAL A 224 -23.94 -11.52 2.39
C VAL A 224 -25.20 -12.39 2.36
N PRO A 225 -26.28 -12.01 3.07
CA PRO A 225 -27.50 -12.80 3.12
C PRO A 225 -28.16 -12.98 1.75
N ASN A 226 -28.80 -14.12 1.52
CA ASN A 226 -29.68 -14.29 0.36
C ASN A 226 -30.79 -13.23 0.35
N GLY A 227 -31.09 -12.70 -0.83
CA GLY A 227 -32.01 -11.58 -1.03
C GLY A 227 -31.33 -10.20 -0.97
N SER A 228 -30.01 -10.15 -0.79
CA SER A 228 -29.24 -8.91 -0.96
C SER A 228 -29.21 -8.53 -2.43
N SER A 229 -29.48 -7.26 -2.75
CA SER A 229 -29.46 -6.76 -4.11
C SER A 229 -28.83 -5.38 -4.10
N ASN A 230 -27.61 -5.30 -4.63
CA ASN A 230 -26.83 -4.07 -4.70
C ASN A 230 -26.71 -3.36 -3.33
N LEU A 231 -26.31 -4.12 -2.30
CA LEU A 231 -26.16 -3.61 -0.93
C LEU A 231 -24.67 -3.47 -0.58
N GLN A 232 -24.34 -2.47 0.23
CA GLN A 232 -22.98 -2.27 0.74
C GLN A 232 -22.72 -3.05 2.02
N PHE A 233 -21.55 -3.67 2.08
CA PHE A 233 -21.04 -4.45 3.19
C PHE A 233 -19.67 -3.89 3.61
N PRO A 234 -19.51 -3.44 4.86
CA PRO A 234 -18.24 -2.94 5.35
C PRO A 234 -17.33 -4.10 5.80
N LEU A 235 -16.10 -4.11 5.30
CA LEU A 235 -14.99 -4.91 5.80
C LEU A 235 -14.05 -3.99 6.59
N VAL A 236 -13.55 -4.47 7.74
CA VAL A 236 -12.65 -3.70 8.59
C VAL A 236 -11.30 -4.40 8.61
N PHE A 237 -10.27 -3.69 8.16
CA PHE A 237 -8.89 -4.16 8.09
C PHE A 237 -8.06 -3.56 9.22
N GLY A 238 -6.85 -4.09 9.39
CA GLY A 238 -5.85 -3.59 10.33
C GLY A 238 -5.22 -2.25 9.90
N PRO A 239 -4.29 -1.72 10.71
CA PRO A 239 -3.45 -0.60 10.32
C PRO A 239 -2.45 -1.00 9.22
N VAL A 240 -2.03 -0.02 8.41
CA VAL A 240 -0.79 -0.12 7.64
C VAL A 240 0.37 0.04 8.62
N GLU A 241 1.30 -0.91 8.61
CA GLU A 241 2.51 -0.82 9.43
C GLU A 241 3.51 0.11 8.72
N PRO A 242 4.14 1.05 9.42
CA PRO A 242 5.28 1.80 8.91
C PRO A 242 6.37 0.89 8.36
N GLY A 243 6.99 1.35 7.28
CA GLY A 243 7.89 0.59 6.43
C GLY A 243 7.23 0.09 5.15
N SER A 244 5.92 0.30 5.03
CA SER A 244 5.16 -0.09 3.85
C SER A 244 5.33 0.95 2.73
N PRO A 245 5.51 0.51 1.48
CA PRO A 245 5.59 1.42 0.33
C PRO A 245 4.27 2.17 0.12
N LEU A 246 4.29 3.22 -0.70
CA LEU A 246 3.10 4.04 -1.00
C LEU A 246 1.93 3.29 -1.66
N SER A 247 2.14 2.05 -2.10
CA SER A 247 1.10 1.24 -2.72
C SER A 247 1.35 -0.24 -2.54
N SER A 248 0.25 -0.99 -2.49
CA SER A 248 0.24 -2.46 -2.45
C SER A 248 -0.98 -2.96 -3.22
N TYR A 249 -1.45 -4.17 -2.93
CA TYR A 249 -2.55 -4.82 -3.63
C TYR A 249 -3.64 -5.33 -2.68
N ALA A 250 -4.84 -5.43 -3.22
CA ALA A 250 -6.00 -5.99 -2.55
C ALA A 250 -6.74 -6.97 -3.45
N ARG A 251 -7.39 -7.96 -2.83
CA ARG A 251 -8.23 -8.97 -3.47
C ARG A 251 -9.53 -9.13 -2.70
N PHE A 252 -10.64 -9.11 -3.39
CA PHE A 252 -11.97 -9.33 -2.83
C PHE A 252 -12.59 -10.56 -3.50
N ARG A 253 -13.22 -11.41 -2.69
CA ARG A 253 -13.78 -12.67 -3.15
C ARG A 253 -15.18 -12.84 -2.59
N LEU A 254 -16.17 -13.02 -3.45
CA LEU A 254 -17.55 -13.33 -3.08
C LEU A 254 -17.85 -14.81 -3.37
N SER A 255 -18.41 -15.54 -2.40
CA SER A 255 -18.85 -16.93 -2.64
C SER A 255 -19.88 -17.43 -1.63
N THR A 256 -20.68 -18.43 -2.02
CA THR A 256 -21.55 -19.21 -1.13
C THR A 256 -20.79 -20.29 -0.34
N ALA A 257 -19.49 -20.48 -0.58
CA ALA A 257 -18.72 -21.48 0.13
C ALA A 257 -18.73 -21.22 1.66
N SER A 258 -18.70 -22.32 2.41
CA SER A 258 -18.66 -22.30 3.89
C SER A 258 -17.27 -22.56 4.45
N THR A 259 -16.27 -22.68 3.58
CA THR A 259 -14.87 -22.82 3.95
C THR A 259 -14.29 -21.49 4.44
N PRO A 260 -13.24 -21.53 5.27
CA PRO A 260 -12.48 -20.32 5.62
C PRO A 260 -12.06 -19.56 4.35
N CYS A 261 -12.02 -18.23 4.46
CA CYS A 261 -11.51 -17.38 3.40
C CYS A 261 -10.06 -17.76 3.04
N SER A 262 -9.75 -17.76 1.75
CA SER A 262 -8.41 -17.94 1.21
C SER A 262 -8.18 -16.91 0.11
N PRO A 263 -7.02 -16.27 -0.01
CA PRO A 263 -6.73 -15.34 -1.12
C PRO A 263 -6.46 -16.07 -2.44
N ALA A 264 -6.19 -17.38 -2.36
CA ALA A 264 -5.87 -18.23 -3.50
C ALA A 264 -6.79 -19.47 -3.56
N GLY A 265 -6.70 -20.21 -4.66
CA GLY A 265 -7.39 -21.48 -4.89
C GLY A 265 -8.85 -21.33 -5.32
N ALA A 266 -9.41 -22.40 -5.87
CA ALA A 266 -10.77 -22.38 -6.38
C ALA A 266 -11.84 -22.45 -5.27
N GLU A 267 -12.86 -21.60 -5.38
CA GLU A 267 -14.11 -21.70 -4.65
C GLU A 267 -15.26 -22.16 -5.56
N ALA A 268 -16.38 -22.54 -4.93
CA ALA A 268 -17.46 -23.22 -5.62
C ALA A 268 -18.23 -22.31 -6.59
N ASP A 269 -18.29 -21.02 -6.30
CA ASP A 269 -19.03 -20.02 -7.07
C ASP A 269 -18.67 -18.58 -6.67
N GLY A 270 -19.09 -17.62 -7.49
CA GLY A 270 -19.05 -16.19 -7.21
C GLY A 270 -18.04 -15.46 -8.08
N GLU A 271 -17.23 -14.60 -7.45
CA GLU A 271 -16.43 -13.59 -8.13
C GLU A 271 -15.19 -13.20 -7.32
N VAL A 272 -14.17 -12.71 -8.01
CA VAL A 272 -12.88 -12.19 -7.60
C VAL A 272 -12.77 -10.80 -8.20
N GLU A 273 -12.46 -9.80 -7.40
CA GLU A 273 -12.07 -8.48 -7.88
C GLU A 273 -10.73 -8.11 -7.24
N ASP A 274 -9.80 -7.59 -8.03
CA ASP A 274 -8.45 -7.26 -7.61
C ASP A 274 -8.20 -5.75 -7.77
N TYR A 275 -7.37 -5.16 -6.91
CA TYR A 275 -7.17 -3.69 -6.90
C TYR A 275 -5.76 -3.30 -6.44
N VAL A 276 -5.28 -2.16 -6.94
CA VAL A 276 -4.17 -1.43 -6.32
C VAL A 276 -4.67 -0.57 -5.17
N VAL A 277 -4.04 -0.72 -4.01
CA VAL A 277 -4.25 0.14 -2.84
C VAL A 277 -3.14 1.18 -2.71
N ARG A 278 -3.47 2.35 -2.17
CA ARG A 278 -2.53 3.44 -1.96
C ARG A 278 -2.51 3.82 -0.48
N PHE A 279 -1.31 3.88 0.08
CA PHE A 279 -1.08 4.20 1.47
C PHE A 279 -0.69 5.67 1.62
N ARG A 280 -1.06 6.25 2.74
CA ARG A 280 -0.63 7.60 3.09
C ARG A 280 0.89 7.60 3.35
N PRO A 281 1.68 8.46 2.70
CA PRO A 281 3.07 8.68 3.09
C PRO A 281 3.14 9.23 4.52
N TYR A 282 4.13 8.80 5.28
CA TYR A 282 4.38 9.29 6.63
C TYR A 282 5.71 9.99 6.67
N ASP A 283 5.73 11.08 7.41
CA ASP A 283 6.93 11.74 7.88
C ASP A 283 7.25 11.17 9.29
N PHE A 284 8.52 10.89 9.54
CA PHE A 284 9.07 10.44 10.81
C PHE A 284 10.13 11.42 11.31
N GLY A 285 10.62 11.21 12.52
CA GLY A 285 11.78 11.94 13.01
C GLY A 285 13.05 11.08 13.04
N ASP A 286 14.11 11.66 13.58
CA ASP A 286 15.45 11.09 13.52
C ASP A 286 16.31 11.33 14.78
N LEU A 287 15.69 11.74 15.89
CA LEU A 287 16.37 11.80 17.18
C LEU A 287 16.99 10.44 17.55
N PRO A 288 18.07 10.40 18.36
CA PRO A 288 18.72 9.15 18.73
C PRO A 288 17.77 8.10 19.32
N ASP A 289 17.83 6.88 18.80
CA ASP A 289 17.09 5.71 19.28
C ASP A 289 18.03 4.48 19.20
N PRO A 290 18.94 4.31 20.19
CA PRO A 290 19.87 3.19 20.23
C PRO A 290 19.24 1.89 20.76
N ALA A 291 18.11 1.97 21.46
CA ALA A 291 17.45 0.84 22.11
C ALA A 291 15.94 1.09 22.26
N ALA A 292 15.20 0.10 22.77
CA ALA A 292 13.79 0.32 23.11
C ALA A 292 13.65 1.06 24.45
N GLY A 293 12.77 2.05 24.49
CA GLY A 293 12.49 2.88 25.64
C GLY A 293 13.02 4.30 25.48
N ASN A 294 13.15 5.02 26.58
CA ASN A 294 13.50 6.45 26.59
C ASN A 294 14.58 6.74 27.63
N ALA A 295 15.63 5.93 27.62
CA ALA A 295 16.78 6.21 28.48
C ALA A 295 17.52 7.47 28.01
N SER A 296 18.40 8.04 28.83
CA SER A 296 19.24 9.18 28.42
C SER A 296 19.96 8.90 27.08
N GLY A 297 19.68 9.74 26.08
CA GLY A 297 20.16 9.60 24.71
C GLY A 297 19.33 8.64 23.83
N ASP A 298 18.08 8.39 24.18
CA ASP A 298 17.13 7.51 23.50
C ASP A 298 15.73 8.16 23.52
N TYR A 299 15.17 8.49 22.36
CA TYR A 299 14.05 9.44 22.22
C TYR A 299 12.80 8.86 21.55
N ASN A 300 12.68 7.53 21.47
CA ASN A 300 11.57 6.84 20.79
C ASN A 300 11.34 7.42 19.39
N THR A 301 12.19 7.02 18.44
CA THR A 301 12.17 7.58 17.09
C THR A 301 11.68 6.55 16.09
N ARG A 302 12.08 5.29 16.25
CA ARG A 302 11.59 4.20 15.40
C ARG A 302 10.14 3.88 15.73
N PHE A 303 9.39 3.47 14.72
CA PHE A 303 8.00 3.04 14.87
C PHE A 303 7.84 1.89 15.87
N ALA A 304 8.76 0.93 15.85
CA ALA A 304 8.76 -0.20 16.78
C ALA A 304 8.83 0.22 18.27
N ASP A 305 9.27 1.44 18.53
CA ASP A 305 9.32 2.05 19.86
C ASP A 305 8.31 3.20 20.03
N ASN A 306 7.23 3.17 19.24
CA ASN A 306 6.17 4.16 19.21
C ASN A 306 6.68 5.58 18.83
N GLY A 307 7.56 5.65 17.84
CA GLY A 307 8.10 6.88 17.27
C GLY A 307 7.06 7.94 16.91
N ALA A 308 7.48 9.21 16.89
CA ALA A 308 6.66 10.26 16.30
C ALA A 308 6.54 10.03 14.80
N ALA A 309 5.31 10.11 14.28
CA ALA A 309 5.06 10.08 12.85
C ALA A 309 3.81 10.90 12.52
N HIS A 310 3.77 11.48 11.32
CA HIS A 310 2.58 12.14 10.81
C HIS A 310 2.29 11.73 9.37
N GLY A 311 1.02 11.48 9.09
CA GLY A 311 0.61 11.31 7.70
C GLY A 311 0.77 12.61 6.92
N ILE A 312 1.45 12.60 5.78
CA ILE A 312 1.69 13.85 5.06
C ILE A 312 0.40 14.30 4.35
N VAL A 313 0.02 15.57 4.56
CA VAL A 313 -1.12 16.20 3.89
C VAL A 313 -0.66 17.48 3.22
N ALA A 314 -0.99 17.61 1.92
CA ALA A 314 -0.60 18.77 1.14
C ALA A 314 -0.99 20.10 1.80
N GLY A 315 0.01 20.95 2.02
CA GLY A 315 -0.17 22.27 2.62
C GLY A 315 -0.31 22.29 4.14
N LEU A 316 0.18 21.26 4.83
CA LEU A 316 0.42 21.26 6.27
C LEU A 316 1.87 20.86 6.49
N HIS A 317 2.74 21.83 6.77
CA HIS A 317 4.17 21.58 6.97
C HIS A 317 4.83 22.72 7.76
N ILE A 318 5.92 22.42 8.46
CA ILE A 318 6.91 23.36 8.98
C ILE A 318 7.85 23.67 7.78
N GLY A 319 8.48 24.83 7.76
CA GLY A 319 9.43 25.14 6.69
C GLY A 319 8.84 25.28 5.27
N ALA A 320 9.61 24.85 4.28
CA ALA A 320 9.34 24.97 2.84
C ALA A 320 8.84 23.67 2.19
N CYS A 321 9.04 22.53 2.85
CA CYS A 321 8.54 21.23 2.43
C CYS A 321 8.36 20.29 3.63
N VAL A 322 7.84 19.11 3.34
CA VAL A 322 7.89 17.89 4.16
C VAL A 322 8.12 16.73 3.21
N ASP A 323 8.90 15.75 3.60
CA ASP A 323 9.07 14.51 2.86
C ASP A 323 8.76 13.24 3.67
N ASP A 324 8.88 12.08 3.03
CA ASP A 324 8.36 10.81 3.52
C ASP A 324 9.46 9.78 3.84
N GLU A 325 9.26 9.07 4.94
CA GLU A 325 10.11 7.99 5.39
C GLU A 325 9.31 6.72 5.68
N ASP A 326 9.96 5.60 5.42
CA ASP A 326 9.45 4.27 5.77
C ASP A 326 9.43 4.06 7.30
N ASP A 327 10.44 4.54 8.02
CA ASP A 327 10.55 4.47 9.49
C ASP A 327 11.46 5.62 9.97
N GLY A 328 11.47 5.90 11.27
CA GLY A 328 12.36 6.90 11.84
C GLY A 328 13.84 6.56 11.60
N GLN A 329 14.64 7.59 11.31
CA GLN A 329 16.03 7.46 10.85
C GLN A 329 17.05 7.91 11.92
N PRO A 330 17.06 7.33 13.14
CA PRO A 330 17.76 7.89 14.27
C PRO A 330 19.26 8.00 14.07
N ASN A 331 19.82 9.19 14.32
CA ASN A 331 21.26 9.38 14.38
C ASN A 331 21.67 10.34 15.53
N ALA A 332 22.98 10.53 15.73
CA ALA A 332 23.49 11.36 16.83
C ALA A 332 23.47 12.87 16.54
N THR A 333 23.17 13.26 15.31
CA THR A 333 23.13 14.65 14.86
C THR A 333 21.72 15.17 14.63
N ALA A 334 20.70 14.30 14.67
CA ALA A 334 19.39 14.55 14.10
C ALA A 334 19.59 15.11 12.67
N SER A 335 20.08 14.22 11.79
CA SER A 335 20.24 14.52 10.37
C SER A 335 20.01 13.29 9.46
N GLY A 336 19.19 12.35 9.92
CA GLY A 336 19.10 10.98 9.42
C GLY A 336 18.29 10.86 8.15
N ASP A 337 17.18 11.58 8.13
CA ASP A 337 16.25 11.83 7.04
C ASP A 337 16.83 12.83 6.02
N ASP A 338 17.70 13.78 6.41
CA ASP A 338 18.26 14.90 5.59
C ASP A 338 18.98 14.52 4.27
N SER A 339 19.11 13.23 3.99
CA SER A 339 19.77 12.73 2.77
C SER A 339 19.17 11.45 2.21
N GLY A 340 17.98 11.07 2.70
CA GLY A 340 17.23 9.90 2.27
C GLY A 340 16.59 10.07 0.89
N PRO A 341 16.38 8.99 0.12
CA PRO A 341 15.54 9.04 -1.06
C PRO A 341 14.06 9.05 -0.65
N SER A 342 13.46 10.23 -0.47
CA SER A 342 12.02 10.36 -0.38
C SER A 342 11.33 9.91 -1.69
N THR A 343 10.18 9.25 -1.55
CA THR A 343 9.32 8.87 -2.67
C THR A 343 8.16 9.85 -2.91
N PHE A 344 7.90 10.71 -1.92
CA PHE A 344 6.89 11.76 -1.89
C PHE A 344 7.38 12.99 -1.10
N THR A 345 7.35 14.16 -1.72
CA THR A 345 7.63 15.44 -1.06
C THR A 345 6.47 16.40 -1.29
N SER A 346 5.97 17.03 -0.23
CA SER A 346 4.99 18.12 -0.31
C SER A 346 5.67 19.46 -0.08
N GLY A 347 5.96 20.20 -1.16
CA GLY A 347 6.57 21.52 -1.08
C GLY A 347 7.82 21.62 -1.98
N THR A 348 8.79 22.43 -1.59
CA THR A 348 10.10 22.45 -2.27
C THR A 348 11.19 22.69 -1.24
N CYS A 349 11.85 21.60 -0.83
CA CYS A 349 12.96 21.63 0.12
C CYS A 349 14.13 22.44 -0.44
N ALA A 350 14.82 23.17 0.42
CA ALA A 350 16.02 23.92 0.04
C ALA A 350 17.15 22.99 -0.43
N VAL A 351 17.27 21.84 0.23
CA VAL A 351 18.11 20.69 -0.13
C VAL A 351 17.16 19.49 -0.28
N PRO A 352 17.27 18.66 -1.34
CA PRO A 352 16.35 17.54 -1.51
C PRO A 352 16.43 16.55 -0.35
N GLY A 353 15.29 16.29 0.28
CA GLY A 353 15.11 15.39 1.42
C GLY A 353 15.71 15.90 2.72
N ASP A 354 15.68 17.22 2.93
CA ASP A 354 16.10 17.94 4.14
C ASP A 354 14.95 18.91 4.41
N ASP A 355 13.98 18.44 5.19
CA ASP A 355 12.78 19.15 5.58
C ASP A 355 12.88 19.82 6.96
N GLU A 356 14.00 19.65 7.68
CA GLU A 356 14.44 20.42 8.85
C GLU A 356 14.82 21.90 8.54
N ASP A 357 14.02 22.57 7.69
CA ASP A 357 14.27 23.94 7.24
C ASP A 357 13.33 24.98 7.88
N GLY A 358 12.41 24.52 8.73
CA GLY A 358 11.34 25.34 9.30
C GLY A 358 11.64 26.00 10.63
N VAL A 359 12.47 25.41 11.49
CA VAL A 359 12.75 25.95 12.83
C VAL A 359 14.12 26.60 12.91
N GLN A 360 14.14 27.88 13.30
CA GLN A 360 15.38 28.64 13.47
C GLN A 360 15.85 28.55 14.93
N LEU A 361 16.59 27.51 15.27
CA LEU A 361 17.18 27.34 16.60
C LEU A 361 18.28 28.38 16.88
N ARG A 362 18.47 28.73 18.15
CA ARG A 362 19.52 29.66 18.58
C ARG A 362 20.85 28.93 18.76
N PRO A 363 22.00 29.52 18.38
CA PRO A 363 23.31 28.93 18.63
C PRO A 363 23.69 28.83 20.12
N ILE A 364 23.02 29.57 21.00
CA ILE A 364 23.33 29.60 22.45
C ILE A 364 22.05 29.78 23.27
N TYR A 365 21.77 28.81 24.14
CA TYR A 365 20.74 28.89 25.17
C TYR A 365 21.39 29.04 26.55
N ASN A 366 21.51 30.28 27.03
CA ASN A 366 22.06 30.58 28.35
C ASN A 366 21.02 30.37 29.44
N GLN A 367 21.41 29.67 30.52
CA GLN A 367 20.58 29.50 31.72
C GLN A 367 19.93 30.83 32.15
N GLY A 368 18.62 30.81 32.38
CA GLY A 368 17.85 31.97 32.82
C GLY A 368 17.57 33.02 31.74
N SER A 369 18.02 32.81 30.49
CA SER A 369 17.64 33.65 29.36
C SER A 369 16.32 33.19 28.75
N PRO A 370 15.57 34.08 28.07
CA PRO A 370 14.39 33.68 27.31
C PRO A 370 14.72 32.64 26.24
N SER A 371 13.92 31.59 26.15
CA SER A 371 14.04 30.54 25.13
C SER A 371 12.90 30.67 24.13
N THR A 372 13.05 31.62 23.20
CA THR A 372 12.09 31.83 22.11
C THR A 372 12.74 31.62 20.75
N THR A 373 12.09 30.87 19.87
CA THR A 373 12.61 30.55 18.53
C THR A 373 11.50 30.72 17.49
N PRO A 374 11.76 31.35 16.34
CA PRO A 374 10.79 31.42 15.25
C PRO A 374 10.75 30.10 14.47
N ALA A 375 9.55 29.73 14.02
CA ALA A 375 9.31 28.66 13.07
C ALA A 375 8.45 29.15 11.91
N SER A 376 8.83 28.84 10.69
CA SER A 376 7.99 29.03 9.51
C SER A 376 7.01 27.87 9.43
N VAL A 377 5.71 28.13 9.30
CA VAL A 377 4.69 27.08 9.16
C VAL A 377 3.70 27.42 8.06
N THR A 378 3.17 26.38 7.42
CA THR A 378 2.09 26.45 6.44
C THR A 378 0.94 25.56 6.89
N ASN A 379 -0.27 26.10 6.84
CA ASN A 379 -1.50 25.36 7.10
C ASN A 379 -2.61 25.87 6.17
N THR A 380 -2.86 25.13 5.09
CA THR A 380 -3.94 25.39 4.13
C THR A 380 -5.01 24.30 4.13
N THR A 381 -5.04 23.45 5.14
CA THR A 381 -5.93 22.27 5.25
C THR A 381 -7.42 22.60 5.40
N GLY A 382 -7.75 23.86 5.73
CA GLY A 382 -9.11 24.26 6.08
C GLY A 382 -9.43 24.14 7.59
N SER A 383 -8.57 23.47 8.37
CA SER A 383 -8.69 23.32 9.82
C SER A 383 -7.55 24.03 10.55
N ALA A 384 -7.76 24.45 11.81
CA ALA A 384 -6.66 24.96 12.63
C ALA A 384 -5.73 23.81 13.01
N ALA A 385 -4.42 24.06 13.00
CA ALA A 385 -3.39 23.13 13.42
C ALA A 385 -2.74 23.58 14.73
N THR A 386 -1.95 22.70 15.34
CA THR A 386 -1.14 22.97 16.53
C THR A 386 0.30 22.58 16.21
N LEU A 387 1.22 23.51 16.41
CA LEU A 387 2.66 23.24 16.47
C LEU A 387 3.00 22.90 17.93
N CYS A 388 3.23 21.63 18.21
CA CYS A 388 3.77 21.14 19.47
C CYS A 388 5.29 21.17 19.39
N SER A 389 5.95 21.66 20.43
CA SER A 389 7.40 21.82 20.45
C SER A 389 7.96 21.23 21.74
N PHE A 390 9.00 20.42 21.58
CA PHE A 390 9.64 19.65 22.62
C PHE A 390 11.13 19.98 22.65
N MET A 391 11.72 20.11 23.83
CA MET A 391 13.17 20.31 23.98
C MET A 391 13.64 19.69 25.28
N ASP A 392 14.48 18.66 25.20
CA ASP A 392 15.05 17.93 26.34
C ASP A 392 16.18 18.78 26.92
N TRP A 393 15.84 19.66 27.86
CA TRP A 393 16.83 20.56 28.44
C TRP A 393 17.82 19.80 29.29
N ASN A 394 17.38 18.76 29.99
CA ASN A 394 18.13 18.13 31.07
C ASN A 394 18.96 16.90 30.59
N GLY A 395 18.75 16.46 29.35
CA GLY A 395 19.43 15.36 28.68
C GLY A 395 19.04 13.96 29.20
N ASP A 396 17.87 13.80 29.81
CA ASP A 396 17.45 12.54 30.43
C ASP A 396 16.78 11.56 29.45
N GLY A 397 16.58 11.96 28.20
CA GLY A 397 16.04 11.12 27.13
C GLY A 397 14.53 11.22 26.97
N ASP A 398 13.86 12.08 27.75
CA ASP A 398 12.44 12.34 27.56
C ASP A 398 12.13 13.84 27.45
N PHE A 399 10.84 14.16 27.40
CA PHE A 399 10.35 15.54 27.30
C PHE A 399 9.31 15.83 28.38
N ASP A 400 9.24 15.03 29.45
CA ASP A 400 8.13 15.06 30.41
C ASP A 400 8.19 16.25 31.39
N ASP A 401 9.27 17.01 31.41
CA ASP A 401 9.37 18.16 32.30
C ASP A 401 8.51 19.35 31.85
N ALA A 402 8.03 20.12 32.84
CA ALA A 402 7.11 21.23 32.62
C ALA A 402 7.66 22.37 31.73
N ASN A 403 8.99 22.46 31.53
CA ASN A 403 9.64 23.48 30.71
C ASN A 403 10.16 22.94 29.38
N GLU A 404 9.89 21.67 29.07
CA GLU A 404 10.37 20.98 27.87
C GLU A 404 9.30 20.90 26.80
N ARG A 405 8.09 21.40 27.09
CA ARG A 405 6.94 21.35 26.18
C ARG A 405 6.31 22.72 26.04
N THR A 406 6.02 23.11 24.82
CA THR A 406 5.16 24.25 24.50
C THR A 406 4.32 23.94 23.28
N GLN A 407 3.28 24.73 23.03
CA GLN A 407 2.42 24.54 21.87
C GLN A 407 1.88 25.88 21.38
N GLN A 408 1.74 26.02 20.06
CA GLN A 408 1.20 27.21 19.43
C GLN A 408 0.13 26.83 18.41
N GLY A 409 -0.95 27.61 18.37
CA GLY A 409 -1.99 27.43 17.37
C GLY A 409 -1.56 28.01 16.02
N VAL A 410 -1.75 27.24 14.96
CA VAL A 410 -1.48 27.63 13.58
C VAL A 410 -2.81 27.72 12.82
N PRO A 411 -3.37 28.93 12.62
CA PRO A 411 -4.66 29.08 11.93
C PRO A 411 -4.63 28.53 10.50
N SER A 412 -5.77 28.04 10.03
CA SER A 412 -5.96 27.74 8.60
C SER A 412 -5.78 29.01 7.75
N GLY A 413 -5.18 28.85 6.58
CA GLY A 413 -4.80 29.92 5.67
C GLY A 413 -3.44 30.56 6.00
N THR A 414 -2.69 30.01 6.96
CA THR A 414 -1.31 30.42 7.20
C THR A 414 -0.42 29.88 6.07
N VAL A 415 0.39 30.74 5.47
CA VAL A 415 1.32 30.38 4.38
C VAL A 415 2.67 31.01 4.69
N ASN A 416 3.68 30.17 4.94
CA ASN A 416 5.01 30.60 5.39
C ASN A 416 4.92 31.63 6.54
N GLY A 417 4.00 31.37 7.48
CA GLY A 417 3.74 32.25 8.60
C GLY A 417 4.75 32.00 9.70
N ASN A 418 5.31 33.06 10.26
CA ASN A 418 6.24 32.93 11.37
C ASN A 418 5.49 32.78 12.70
N VAL A 419 5.67 31.65 13.37
CA VAL A 419 5.15 31.36 14.71
C VAL A 419 6.30 31.42 15.70
N THR A 420 6.09 32.07 16.84
CA THR A 420 7.09 32.10 17.91
C THR A 420 6.85 30.95 18.87
N ILE A 421 7.80 30.02 18.92
CA ILE A 421 7.90 28.98 19.95
C ILE A 421 8.48 29.63 21.20
N ASP A 422 7.88 29.39 22.36
CA ASP A 422 8.29 29.97 23.64
C ASP A 422 8.28 28.89 24.73
N PHE A 423 9.48 28.46 25.13
CA PHE A 423 9.72 27.56 26.26
C PHE A 423 9.89 28.33 27.59
N GLY A 424 9.68 29.64 27.59
CA GLY A 424 9.87 30.51 28.75
C GLY A 424 11.34 30.87 28.95
N VAL A 425 11.95 30.36 30.02
CA VAL A 425 13.36 30.61 30.34
C VAL A 425 14.12 29.29 30.37
N VAL A 426 15.36 29.30 29.87
CA VAL A 426 16.24 28.13 29.90
C VAL A 426 16.41 27.66 31.35
N PRO A 427 16.02 26.42 31.68
CA PRO A 427 16.00 25.94 33.06
C PRO A 427 17.41 25.73 33.61
N ALA A 428 17.50 25.56 34.93
CA ALA A 428 18.76 25.20 35.56
C ALA A 428 19.09 23.72 35.35
N GLY A 429 20.36 23.44 35.08
CA GLY A 429 20.82 22.07 34.79
C GLY A 429 20.71 21.69 33.33
N ASN A 430 20.56 22.66 32.41
CA ASN A 430 20.51 22.38 31.00
C ASN A 430 21.83 21.75 30.50
N VAL A 431 21.72 20.75 29.63
CA VAL A 431 22.89 20.07 29.05
C VAL A 431 23.45 20.85 27.86
N PRO A 432 24.74 20.64 27.53
CA PRO A 432 25.25 21.00 26.23
C PRO A 432 24.56 20.16 25.16
N ASN A 433 24.08 20.82 24.12
CA ASN A 433 23.43 20.25 22.95
C ASN A 433 22.16 19.44 23.25
N PRO A 434 21.10 20.07 23.79
CA PRO A 434 19.82 19.40 23.97
C PRO A 434 19.21 18.98 22.63
N TYR A 435 18.40 17.92 22.63
CA TYR A 435 17.61 17.54 21.47
C TYR A 435 16.24 18.21 21.50
N ALA A 436 15.70 18.49 20.34
CA ALA A 436 14.37 19.08 20.17
C ALA A 436 13.57 18.32 19.11
N ARG A 437 12.25 18.30 19.30
CA ARG A 437 11.28 17.73 18.36
C ARG A 437 10.15 18.74 18.16
N PHE A 438 9.73 18.93 16.93
CA PHE A 438 8.62 19.80 16.55
C PHE A 438 7.61 18.97 15.79
N ARG A 439 6.33 19.15 16.13
CA ARG A 439 5.24 18.36 15.56
C ARG A 439 4.09 19.27 15.18
N LEU A 440 3.75 19.34 13.90
CA LEU A 440 2.63 20.14 13.41
C LEU A 440 1.48 19.22 13.00
N SER A 441 0.28 19.37 13.56
CA SER A 441 -0.88 18.53 13.18
C SER A 441 -2.21 19.28 13.30
N THR A 442 -3.22 18.92 12.52
CA THR A 442 -4.61 19.37 12.75
C THR A 442 -5.31 18.58 13.85
N GLN A 443 -4.77 17.41 14.19
CA GLN A 443 -5.27 16.60 15.29
C GLN A 443 -4.97 17.25 16.65
N ALA A 444 -5.91 17.12 17.58
CA ALA A 444 -5.72 17.63 18.94
C ALA A 444 -4.82 16.69 19.75
N GLY A 445 -3.83 17.27 20.43
CA GLY A 445 -2.95 16.57 21.36
C GLY A 445 -1.49 16.85 21.07
N CYS A 446 -0.70 17.05 22.13
CA CYS A 446 0.75 17.18 22.03
C CYS A 446 1.38 16.01 22.77
N SER A 447 1.88 15.04 22.00
CA SER A 447 2.69 13.92 22.48
C SER A 447 4.02 13.97 21.73
N PRO A 448 5.17 13.74 22.39
CA PRO A 448 6.46 13.65 21.68
C PRO A 448 6.58 12.36 20.86
N THR A 449 5.67 11.40 21.06
CA THR A 449 5.68 10.06 20.46
C THR A 449 4.32 9.69 19.89
N GLY A 450 4.27 8.61 19.10
CA GLY A 450 3.07 8.04 18.49
C GLY A 450 2.64 8.72 17.19
N VAL A 451 1.82 8.01 16.43
CA VAL A 451 1.34 8.42 15.10
C VAL A 451 0.17 9.40 15.19
N LEU A 452 0.18 10.44 14.36
CA LEU A 452 -0.95 11.33 14.12
C LEU A 452 -1.39 11.24 12.66
N ALA A 453 -2.68 11.49 12.42
CA ALA A 453 -3.29 11.29 11.11
C ALA A 453 -2.73 12.24 10.04
N ASP A 454 -2.36 13.47 10.43
CA ASP A 454 -1.78 14.45 9.54
C ASP A 454 -0.65 15.25 10.18
N GLY A 455 0.27 15.78 9.39
CA GLY A 455 1.31 16.67 9.90
C GLY A 455 2.72 16.47 9.36
N GLU A 456 3.67 16.88 10.20
CA GLU A 456 5.12 16.79 10.03
C GLU A 456 5.84 16.75 11.39
N VAL A 457 6.96 16.03 11.46
CA VAL A 457 7.93 15.91 12.55
C VAL A 457 9.23 16.56 12.06
N GLU A 458 9.73 17.59 12.73
CA GLU A 458 11.13 18.01 12.53
C GLU A 458 11.89 17.75 13.83
N ASP A 459 13.07 17.14 13.72
CA ASP A 459 13.94 16.81 14.85
C ASP A 459 15.27 17.56 14.73
N TYR A 460 15.87 17.94 15.86
CA TYR A 460 17.10 18.73 15.85
C TYR A 460 18.01 18.41 17.02
N GLN A 461 19.31 18.34 16.75
CA GLN A 461 20.33 18.57 17.76
C GLN A 461 20.61 20.07 17.86
N VAL A 462 20.26 20.68 18.99
CA VAL A 462 20.61 22.07 19.23
C VAL A 462 22.12 22.17 19.39
N ASP A 463 22.84 22.87 18.51
CA ASP A 463 24.24 23.18 18.78
C ASP A 463 24.33 24.28 19.84
N SER A 464 24.57 23.89 21.09
CA SER A 464 24.84 24.80 22.20
C SER A 464 26.33 24.86 22.55
N THR A 465 27.23 24.46 21.64
CA THR A 465 28.69 24.48 21.86
C THR A 465 29.29 25.88 21.86
N GLY A 466 28.48 26.92 22.05
CA GLY A 466 28.89 28.22 22.58
C GLY A 466 29.54 28.09 23.96
N GLY A 467 30.72 27.47 24.02
CA GLY A 467 31.63 27.54 25.15
C GLY A 467 31.82 29.01 25.51
N ALA A 468 32.10 29.26 26.80
CA ALA A 468 32.29 30.59 27.34
C ALA A 468 32.98 31.52 26.32
N MET A 469 32.21 32.42 25.71
CA MET A 469 32.74 33.40 24.77
C MET A 469 33.67 34.30 25.55
N SER A 470 34.98 34.18 25.33
CA SER A 470 35.95 35.08 25.94
C SER A 470 36.16 36.28 25.03
N LEU A 471 35.70 37.46 25.46
CA LEU A 471 36.11 38.72 24.84
C LEU A 471 37.43 39.17 25.46
N GLY A 472 38.47 39.33 24.65
CA GLY A 472 39.77 39.83 25.10
C GLY A 472 40.46 40.62 23.99
N ASN A 473 41.00 41.78 24.34
CA ASN A 473 41.94 42.55 23.52
C ASN A 473 43.07 43.03 24.43
N LEU A 474 44.28 43.17 23.86
CA LEU A 474 45.39 43.83 24.56
C LEU A 474 45.16 45.34 24.48
N VAL A 475 45.04 45.99 25.63
CA VAL A 475 45.17 47.45 25.75
C VAL A 475 46.59 47.71 26.24
N TRP A 476 47.35 48.56 25.56
CA TRP A 476 48.75 48.84 25.90
C TRP A 476 49.03 50.34 25.91
N GLU A 477 50.12 50.74 26.58
CA GLU A 477 50.68 52.08 26.43
C GLU A 477 51.55 52.12 25.17
N ASP A 478 51.09 52.83 24.13
CA ASP A 478 51.86 53.12 22.91
C ASP A 478 52.93 54.19 23.25
N LEU A 479 54.16 53.74 23.51
CA LEU A 479 55.23 54.56 24.07
C LEU A 479 55.92 55.41 23.01
N ASP A 480 55.85 55.02 21.74
CA ASP A 480 56.45 55.75 20.63
C ASP A 480 55.41 56.40 19.68
N ASN A 481 54.12 56.19 19.98
CA ASN A 481 52.95 56.76 19.32
C ASN A 481 52.85 56.34 17.84
N ASN A 482 53.18 55.08 17.55
CA ASN A 482 53.17 54.52 16.19
C ASN A 482 51.92 53.67 15.87
N GLY A 483 51.06 53.41 16.86
CA GLY A 483 49.84 52.63 16.72
C GLY A 483 50.04 51.12 16.53
N GLN A 484 51.22 50.60 16.82
CA GLN A 484 51.57 49.18 16.82
C GLN A 484 51.95 48.74 18.24
N VAL A 485 51.88 47.43 18.51
CA VAL A 485 52.37 46.86 19.78
C VAL A 485 53.83 46.51 19.60
N ASP A 486 54.72 47.22 20.30
CA ASP A 486 56.15 47.00 20.24
C ASP A 486 56.73 46.24 21.45
N PRO A 487 57.86 45.52 21.27
CA PRO A 487 58.56 44.86 22.37
C PRO A 487 58.99 45.86 23.45
N GLY A 488 58.35 45.78 24.62
CA GLY A 488 58.64 46.64 25.78
C GLY A 488 57.49 47.57 26.15
N GLU A 489 56.42 47.61 25.36
CA GLU A 489 55.19 48.34 25.70
C GLU A 489 54.35 47.55 26.72
N PRO A 490 54.07 48.14 27.90
CA PRO A 490 53.30 47.45 28.93
C PRO A 490 51.82 47.38 28.58
N GLY A 491 51.19 46.24 28.87
CA GLY A 491 49.74 46.13 28.91
C GLY A 491 49.13 46.96 30.04
N ILE A 492 47.91 47.44 29.84
CA ILE A 492 47.12 48.14 30.86
C ILE A 492 46.16 47.13 31.51
N ASP A 493 46.41 46.84 32.79
CA ASP A 493 45.58 45.94 33.59
C ASP A 493 44.30 46.62 34.09
N GLY A 494 43.24 45.83 34.30
CA GLY A 494 42.03 46.27 34.99
C GLY A 494 41.15 47.24 34.19
N VAL A 495 41.33 47.33 32.87
CA VAL A 495 40.47 48.12 31.98
C VAL A 495 39.04 47.57 32.06
N PRO A 496 38.04 48.37 32.52
CA PRO A 496 36.66 47.92 32.56
C PRO A 496 36.11 47.85 31.13
N VAL A 497 35.68 46.65 30.74
CA VAL A 497 34.91 46.42 29.51
C VAL A 497 33.43 46.36 29.90
N ASN A 498 32.64 47.28 29.37
CA ASN A 498 31.19 47.26 29.53
C ASN A 498 30.58 46.69 28.25
N LEU A 499 29.86 45.58 28.39
CA LEU A 499 29.08 45.00 27.30
C LEU A 499 27.67 45.56 27.36
N TYR A 500 27.14 45.95 26.21
CA TYR A 500 25.77 46.40 26.05
C TYR A 500 25.06 45.41 25.13
N LEU A 501 23.80 45.13 25.43
CA LEU A 501 22.93 44.40 24.52
C LEU A 501 22.71 45.28 23.28
N ASP A 502 23.07 44.77 22.11
CA ASP A 502 22.66 45.37 20.84
C ASP A 502 21.16 45.11 20.68
N ALA A 503 20.36 46.15 20.88
CA ALA A 503 18.91 46.05 20.86
C ALA A 503 18.33 46.30 19.47
N ASP A 504 19.15 46.71 18.49
CA ASP A 504 18.71 47.04 17.14
C ASP A 504 19.50 46.31 16.02
N ASP A 505 20.27 45.28 16.38
CA ASP A 505 21.01 44.39 15.48
C ASP A 505 21.91 45.13 14.46
N ASN A 506 22.50 46.25 14.87
CA ASN A 506 23.30 47.10 13.98
C ASN A 506 24.82 46.94 14.15
N GLY A 507 25.26 46.14 15.13
CA GLY A 507 26.67 45.92 15.46
C GLY A 507 27.33 47.11 16.14
#